data_AF-A0A377FNZ3-F1
#
_entry.id   AF-A0A377FNZ3-F1
#
_cell.length_a   1.000
_cell.length_b   1.000
_cell.length_c   1.000
_cell.angle_alpha   90.00
_cell.angle_beta   90.00
_cell.angle_gamma   90.00
#
_symmetry.space_group_name_H-M   'P 1'
#
loop_
_entity.id
_entity.type
_entity.pdbx_description
1 polymer ?
#
loop_
_entity_poly.entity_id
_entity_poly.type
_entity_poly.pdbx_seq_one_letter_code
_entity_poly.pdbx_strand_id
1 'polypeptide(L)'
;MEHNDKLRSHLFTTYYAPRGRSRIYGLGIQLAQQYLSPFDKLIGVIGEAGSGKSALIKGMFPGLELTNDDDGVNVRPLPILQQDYEQGFFTPHTYHLDIRFEMGFHQLSVLAGAILQAIKRGKRVIVEHFDIVYPMLNMNADLLIGVGEEIVLTRPRIFGPFPEEIYKMVYTSLPYRLMAHTAEDICEYFMPKDEISRCTHDDIRHGFILAFPNYQPSFDLAELENKVNDVIKREIPVSYYDDNHIKIGDLIHPCTGPRTHVSNTKMIKEFHLLHHFIYDVINKRYLMVGCVGEHSLEKLKSLDSVNEPKANMIK
;
A
#
# COMPACT_ATOMS: atom_id res chain seq x y z
N MET A 1 -25.24 -23.61 -7.78
CA MET A 1 -25.41 -22.62 -6.71
C MET A 1 -24.84 -21.32 -7.21
N GLU A 2 -25.70 -20.34 -7.51
CA GLU A 2 -25.28 -19.01 -7.94
C GLU A 2 -24.55 -18.32 -6.78
N HIS A 3 -23.24 -18.16 -6.92
CA HIS A 3 -22.40 -17.66 -5.86
C HIS A 3 -22.08 -16.18 -6.09
N ASN A 4 -22.60 -15.35 -5.19
CA ASN A 4 -22.35 -13.92 -4.99
C ASN A 4 -22.42 -13.03 -6.25
N ASP A 5 -23.65 -12.76 -6.70
CA ASP A 5 -24.00 -11.93 -7.86
C ASP A 5 -23.55 -10.46 -7.76
N LYS A 6 -23.19 -9.96 -6.56
CA LYS A 6 -22.87 -8.54 -6.33
C LYS A 6 -21.65 -8.02 -7.08
N LEU A 7 -20.71 -8.90 -7.45
CA LEU A 7 -19.47 -8.52 -8.15
C LEU A 7 -19.51 -8.80 -9.66
N ARG A 8 -20.63 -9.32 -10.21
CA ARG A 8 -20.73 -9.61 -11.64
C ARG A 8 -20.80 -8.37 -12.54
N SER A 9 -21.08 -7.18 -12.01
CA SER A 9 -21.07 -5.93 -12.79
C SER A 9 -19.96 -4.97 -12.35
N HIS A 10 -19.09 -5.40 -11.43
CA HIS A 10 -18.12 -4.55 -10.78
C HIS A 10 -16.73 -4.72 -11.40
N LEU A 11 -16.20 -3.66 -12.02
CA LEU A 11 -14.91 -3.68 -12.72
C LEU A 11 -13.72 -3.49 -11.77
N PHE A 12 -13.76 -2.47 -10.90
CA PHE A 12 -12.65 -2.16 -9.98
C PHE A 12 -13.18 -1.60 -8.68
N THR A 13 -12.64 -2.07 -7.55
CA THR A 13 -12.77 -1.36 -6.27
C THR A 13 -11.42 -0.74 -5.94
N THR A 14 -11.43 0.49 -5.46
CA THR A 14 -10.23 1.19 -5.06
C THR A 14 -10.35 1.66 -3.63
N TYR A 15 -9.31 1.43 -2.83
CA TYR A 15 -9.14 1.97 -1.48
C TYR A 15 -7.84 2.75 -1.42
N TYR A 16 -7.77 3.79 -0.59
CA TYR A 16 -6.46 4.34 -0.22
C TYR A 16 -5.66 3.24 0.47
N ALA A 17 -4.39 3.09 0.11
CA ALA A 17 -3.51 2.15 0.79
C ALA A 17 -2.99 2.83 2.06
N PRO A 18 -3.50 2.46 3.25
CA PRO A 18 -3.19 3.20 4.46
C PRO A 18 -1.71 3.08 4.80
N ARG A 19 -1.19 4.11 5.44
CA ARG A 19 0.15 4.06 6.04
C ARG A 19 0.12 3.27 7.34
N GLY A 20 1.23 2.61 7.62
CA GLY A 20 1.38 1.84 8.85
C GLY A 20 0.93 0.39 8.72
N ARG A 21 1.79 -0.52 9.17
CA ARG A 21 1.57 -1.99 9.09
C ARG A 21 0.23 -2.42 9.70
N SER A 22 -0.13 -1.89 10.87
CA SER A 22 -1.39 -2.20 11.55
C SER A 22 -2.64 -1.74 10.78
N ARG A 23 -2.60 -0.58 10.12
CA ARG A 23 -3.72 -0.08 9.31
C ARG A 23 -3.88 -0.91 8.04
N ILE A 24 -2.78 -1.33 7.41
CA ILE A 24 -2.80 -2.26 6.27
C ILE A 24 -3.38 -3.62 6.68
N TYR A 25 -3.05 -4.13 7.88
CA TYR A 25 -3.69 -5.34 8.42
C TYR A 25 -5.20 -5.17 8.58
N GLY A 26 -5.63 -4.06 9.19
CA GLY A 26 -7.06 -3.76 9.35
C GLY A 26 -7.80 -3.71 8.01
N LEU A 27 -7.22 -3.06 7.00
CA LEU A 27 -7.78 -3.04 5.65
C LEU A 27 -7.80 -4.44 5.02
N GLY A 28 -6.74 -5.23 5.17
CA GLY A 28 -6.71 -6.62 4.70
C GLY A 28 -7.84 -7.47 5.27
N ILE A 29 -8.12 -7.35 6.57
CA ILE A 29 -9.24 -8.06 7.21
C ILE A 29 -10.58 -7.65 6.58
N GLN A 30 -10.80 -6.36 6.36
CA GLN A 30 -12.02 -5.86 5.74
C GLN A 30 -12.17 -6.35 4.30
N LEU A 31 -11.10 -6.29 3.51
CA LEU A 31 -11.10 -6.75 2.12
C LEU A 31 -11.34 -8.24 2.02
N ALA A 32 -10.76 -9.04 2.92
CA ALA A 32 -11.03 -10.47 2.99
C ALA A 32 -12.52 -10.75 3.24
N GLN A 33 -13.13 -10.06 4.20
CA GLN A 33 -14.55 -10.23 4.52
C GLN A 33 -15.49 -9.82 3.37
N GLN A 34 -15.11 -8.80 2.60
CA GLN A 34 -15.96 -8.24 1.54
C GLN A 34 -15.78 -8.94 0.19
N TYR A 35 -14.55 -9.33 -0.15
CA TYR A 35 -14.20 -9.75 -1.50
C TYR A 35 -13.78 -11.21 -1.62
N LEU A 36 -13.28 -11.87 -0.57
CA LEU A 36 -12.87 -13.27 -0.70
C LEU A 36 -14.06 -14.23 -0.64
N SER A 37 -13.97 -15.24 -1.49
CA SER A 37 -14.86 -16.39 -1.52
C SER A 37 -14.11 -17.65 -1.06
N PRO A 38 -14.78 -18.59 -0.37
CA PRO A 38 -14.18 -19.88 -0.07
C PRO A 38 -13.79 -20.68 -1.33
N PHE A 39 -14.32 -20.31 -2.51
CA PHE A 39 -14.01 -20.96 -3.78
C PHE A 39 -12.89 -20.27 -4.56
N ASP A 40 -12.38 -19.12 -4.12
CA ASP A 40 -11.22 -18.49 -4.75
C ASP A 40 -9.99 -19.35 -4.50
N LYS A 41 -9.44 -19.89 -5.57
CA LYS A 41 -8.26 -20.77 -5.57
C LYS A 41 -7.01 -20.03 -6.02
N LEU A 42 -7.11 -19.10 -6.95
CA LEU A 42 -5.96 -18.34 -7.44
C LEU A 42 -6.16 -16.87 -7.11
N ILE A 43 -5.30 -16.33 -6.26
CA ILE A 43 -5.28 -14.89 -5.92
C ILE A 43 -3.97 -14.32 -6.42
N GLY A 44 -4.05 -13.38 -7.34
CA GLY A 44 -2.89 -12.67 -7.87
C GLY A 44 -2.69 -11.35 -7.15
N VAL A 45 -1.50 -11.13 -6.61
CA VAL A 45 -1.10 -9.88 -5.96
C VAL A 45 -0.02 -9.21 -6.80
N ILE A 46 -0.21 -7.93 -7.12
CA ILE A 46 0.63 -7.16 -8.04
C ILE A 46 1.05 -5.87 -7.36
N GLY A 47 2.34 -5.55 -7.40
CA GLY A 47 2.89 -4.32 -6.84
C GLY A 47 4.38 -4.45 -6.59
N GLU A 48 5.09 -3.33 -6.48
CA GLU A 48 6.55 -3.32 -6.27
C GLU A 48 6.93 -3.47 -4.79
N ALA A 49 8.22 -3.61 -4.51
CA ALA A 49 8.75 -3.64 -3.15
C ALA A 49 8.38 -2.34 -2.39
N GLY A 50 8.12 -2.45 -1.08
CA GLY A 50 7.75 -1.31 -0.25
C GLY A 50 6.30 -0.84 -0.37
N SER A 51 5.47 -1.47 -1.23
CA SER A 51 4.04 -1.12 -1.34
C SER A 51 3.15 -1.70 -0.23
N GLY A 52 3.68 -2.59 0.62
CA GLY A 52 2.95 -3.20 1.73
C GLY A 52 2.17 -4.47 1.38
N LYS A 53 2.54 -5.18 0.31
CA LYS A 53 1.92 -6.46 -0.12
C LYS A 53 1.90 -7.50 0.99
N SER A 54 3.05 -7.80 1.60
CA SER A 54 3.15 -8.83 2.63
C SER A 54 2.29 -8.50 3.85
N ALA A 55 2.22 -7.22 4.24
CA ALA A 55 1.31 -6.78 5.29
C ALA A 55 -0.16 -7.00 4.88
N LEU A 56 -0.55 -6.61 3.66
CA LEU A 56 -1.90 -6.80 3.16
C LEU A 56 -2.31 -8.28 3.13
N ILE A 57 -1.44 -9.16 2.60
CA ILE A 57 -1.68 -10.61 2.52
C ILE A 57 -1.87 -11.20 3.91
N LYS A 58 -1.00 -10.87 4.87
CA LYS A 58 -1.15 -11.32 6.27
C LYS A 58 -2.46 -10.84 6.92
N GLY A 59 -2.92 -9.63 6.56
CA GLY A 59 -4.23 -9.12 7.00
C GLY A 59 -5.40 -9.88 6.36
N MET A 60 -5.30 -10.20 5.07
CA MET A 60 -6.35 -10.92 4.34
C MET A 60 -6.41 -12.41 4.67
N PHE A 61 -5.27 -13.02 4.99
CA PHE A 61 -5.13 -14.44 5.31
C PHE A 61 -4.42 -14.62 6.66
N PRO A 62 -5.09 -14.32 7.78
CA PRO A 62 -4.50 -14.52 9.11
C PRO A 62 -4.02 -15.96 9.32
N GLY A 63 -2.81 -16.12 9.83
CA GLY A 63 -2.17 -17.43 10.05
C GLY A 63 -1.52 -18.06 8.81
N LEU A 64 -1.56 -17.40 7.65
CA LEU A 64 -0.77 -17.82 6.49
C LEU A 64 0.72 -17.50 6.70
N GLU A 65 1.56 -18.51 6.58
CA GLU A 65 3.00 -18.33 6.51
C GLU A 65 3.41 -17.93 5.08
N LEU A 66 3.96 -16.74 4.93
CA LEU A 66 4.52 -16.28 3.66
C LEU A 66 5.88 -16.93 3.44
N THR A 67 6.11 -17.50 2.25
CA THR A 67 7.40 -18.14 1.89
C THR A 67 8.60 -17.21 2.01
N ASN A 68 8.37 -15.95 1.69
CA ASN A 68 9.26 -14.82 1.86
C ASN A 68 8.40 -13.60 2.19
N ASP A 69 8.94 -12.69 2.96
CA ASP A 69 8.31 -11.40 3.24
C ASP A 69 9.38 -10.33 3.50
N ASP A 70 8.93 -9.21 4.05
CA ASP A 70 9.78 -8.08 4.42
C ASP A 70 10.92 -8.46 5.41
N ASP A 71 10.76 -9.52 6.21
CA ASP A 71 11.73 -9.97 7.21
C ASP A 71 12.72 -11.02 6.64
N GLY A 72 12.51 -11.45 5.39
CA GLY A 72 13.41 -12.30 4.63
C GLY A 72 12.76 -13.59 4.14
N VAL A 73 13.54 -14.67 4.10
CA VAL A 73 13.06 -16.00 3.69
C VAL A 73 12.58 -16.74 4.92
N ASN A 74 11.31 -17.14 4.92
CA ASN A 74 10.71 -17.80 6.08
C ASN A 74 10.59 -19.31 5.90
N VAL A 75 10.36 -19.80 4.68
CA VAL A 75 10.06 -21.24 4.45
C VAL A 75 10.86 -21.81 3.28
N ARG A 76 11.61 -22.88 3.56
CA ARG A 76 12.35 -23.70 2.59
C ARG A 76 12.32 -25.19 2.99
N PRO A 77 12.28 -26.13 2.02
CA PRO A 77 12.12 -25.93 0.57
C PRO A 77 10.76 -25.29 0.24
N LEU A 78 10.62 -24.70 -0.96
CA LEU A 78 9.39 -24.00 -1.36
C LEU A 78 8.18 -24.96 -1.29
N PRO A 79 7.19 -24.74 -0.40
CA PRO A 79 6.16 -25.75 -0.10
C PRO A 79 5.34 -26.19 -1.31
N ILE A 80 5.02 -25.28 -2.23
CA ILE A 80 4.24 -25.61 -3.43
C ILE A 80 4.99 -26.56 -4.39
N LEU A 81 6.32 -26.72 -4.25
CA LEU A 81 7.08 -27.70 -5.04
C LEU A 81 7.16 -29.08 -4.35
N GLN A 82 6.71 -29.19 -3.11
CA GLN A 82 6.76 -30.43 -2.32
C GLN A 82 5.40 -31.15 -2.26
N GLN A 83 4.44 -30.75 -3.10
CA GLN A 83 3.07 -31.28 -3.15
C GLN A 83 2.98 -32.81 -3.22
N ASP A 84 3.95 -33.50 -3.81
CA ASP A 84 3.92 -34.97 -3.94
C ASP A 84 4.42 -35.72 -2.70
N TYR A 85 5.25 -35.07 -1.88
CA TYR A 85 5.73 -35.61 -0.60
C TYR A 85 4.72 -35.38 0.54
N GLU A 86 3.70 -34.56 0.29
CA GLU A 86 2.59 -34.28 1.19
C GLU A 86 1.57 -35.45 1.28
N GLN A 87 2.05 -36.68 1.46
CA GLN A 87 1.19 -37.85 1.79
C GLN A 87 0.89 -37.96 3.30
N GLY A 88 1.15 -36.90 4.07
CA GLY A 88 0.92 -36.85 5.51
C GLY A 88 -0.45 -36.30 5.92
N PHE A 89 -0.81 -36.50 7.19
CA PHE A 89 -2.08 -36.11 7.82
C PHE A 89 -2.36 -34.58 7.78
N PHE A 90 -1.36 -33.76 7.48
CA PHE A 90 -1.46 -32.30 7.36
C PHE A 90 -0.85 -31.83 6.04
N THR A 91 -1.68 -31.25 5.17
CA THR A 91 -1.27 -30.62 3.92
C THR A 91 -1.74 -29.17 3.93
N PRO A 92 -0.91 -28.18 3.54
CA PRO A 92 -1.35 -26.80 3.50
C PRO A 92 -2.62 -26.65 2.65
N HIS A 93 -3.58 -25.86 3.12
CA HIS A 93 -4.77 -25.53 2.35
C HIS A 93 -4.56 -24.32 1.44
N THR A 94 -3.62 -23.45 1.81
CA THR A 94 -3.24 -22.25 1.07
C THR A 94 -1.72 -22.22 0.94
N TYR A 95 -1.23 -22.03 -0.28
CA TYR A 95 0.17 -21.75 -0.57
C TYR A 95 0.37 -20.26 -0.84
N HIS A 96 1.56 -19.78 -0.51
CA HIS A 96 2.07 -18.49 -0.89
C HIS A 96 3.30 -18.67 -1.78
N LEU A 97 3.51 -17.80 -2.75
CA LEU A 97 4.80 -17.67 -3.44
C LEU A 97 4.95 -16.27 -4.04
N ASP A 98 6.17 -15.74 -3.99
CA ASP A 98 6.58 -14.55 -4.74
C ASP A 98 7.34 -14.98 -6.00
N ILE A 99 6.75 -14.74 -7.17
CA ILE A 99 7.34 -15.17 -8.45
C ILE A 99 8.70 -14.53 -8.69
N ARG A 100 8.84 -13.23 -8.43
CA ARG A 100 10.08 -12.50 -8.70
C ARG A 100 11.22 -13.02 -7.84
N PHE A 101 10.93 -13.34 -6.58
CA PHE A 101 11.91 -13.92 -5.68
C PHE A 101 12.26 -15.37 -6.04
N GLU A 102 11.24 -16.21 -6.27
CA GLU A 102 11.43 -17.64 -6.53
C GLU A 102 12.08 -17.92 -7.90
N MET A 103 11.95 -17.00 -8.87
CA MET A 103 12.68 -17.07 -10.14
C MET A 103 14.21 -17.00 -10.00
N GLY A 104 14.72 -16.55 -8.85
CA GLY A 104 16.15 -16.65 -8.53
C GLY A 104 16.63 -18.10 -8.28
N PHE A 105 15.70 -19.03 -8.03
CA PHE A 105 15.99 -20.41 -7.65
C PHE A 105 15.36 -21.45 -8.58
N HIS A 106 14.24 -21.11 -9.21
CA HIS A 106 13.42 -22.03 -10.00
C HIS A 106 13.01 -21.43 -11.35
N GLN A 107 12.84 -22.27 -12.36
CA GLN A 107 12.34 -21.82 -13.66
C GLN A 107 10.86 -21.42 -13.55
N LEU A 108 10.46 -20.35 -14.26
CA LEU A 108 9.08 -19.86 -14.26
C LEU A 108 8.05 -20.92 -14.68
N SER A 109 8.41 -21.79 -15.63
CA SER A 109 7.56 -22.90 -16.08
C SER A 109 7.30 -23.93 -14.98
N VAL A 110 8.29 -24.19 -14.12
CA VAL A 110 8.16 -25.09 -12.96
C VAL A 110 7.21 -24.48 -11.94
N LEU A 111 7.35 -23.19 -11.65
CA LEU A 111 6.46 -22.46 -10.73
C LEU A 111 5.02 -22.45 -11.26
N ALA A 112 4.83 -22.16 -12.54
CA ALA A 112 3.52 -22.18 -13.19
C ALA A 112 2.86 -23.57 -13.13
N GLY A 113 3.62 -24.63 -13.42
CA GLY A 113 3.15 -26.01 -13.30
C GLY A 113 2.70 -26.36 -11.89
N ALA A 114 3.47 -25.96 -10.88
CA ALA A 114 3.15 -26.18 -9.48
C ALA A 114 1.87 -25.45 -9.04
N ILE A 115 1.69 -24.19 -9.48
CA ILE A 115 0.45 -23.42 -9.25
C ILE A 115 -0.76 -24.19 -9.82
N LEU A 116 -0.69 -24.60 -11.09
CA LEU A 116 -1.79 -25.32 -11.76
C LEU A 116 -2.09 -26.66 -11.07
N GLN A 117 -1.07 -27.39 -10.63
CA GLN A 117 -1.21 -28.64 -9.89
C GLN A 117 -1.93 -28.42 -8.55
N ALA A 118 -1.55 -27.39 -7.79
CA ALA A 118 -2.17 -27.07 -6.50
C ALA A 118 -3.66 -26.70 -6.67
N ILE A 119 -3.98 -25.87 -7.67
CA ILE A 119 -5.36 -25.49 -8.01
C ILE A 119 -6.19 -26.73 -8.39
N LYS A 120 -5.63 -27.63 -9.20
CA LYS A 120 -6.28 -28.89 -9.62
C LYS A 120 -6.58 -29.79 -8.42
N ARG A 121 -5.73 -29.77 -7.39
CA ARG A 121 -5.94 -30.45 -6.10
C ARG A 121 -6.91 -29.72 -5.15
N GLY A 122 -7.49 -28.61 -5.59
CA GLY A 122 -8.44 -27.83 -4.80
C GLY A 122 -7.80 -26.96 -3.74
N LYS A 123 -6.49 -26.72 -3.83
CA LYS A 123 -5.75 -25.84 -2.91
C LYS A 123 -5.84 -24.39 -3.39
N ARG A 124 -5.76 -23.46 -2.44
CA ARG A 124 -5.62 -22.02 -2.73
C ARG A 124 -4.14 -21.67 -2.92
N VAL A 125 -3.86 -20.74 -3.81
CA VAL A 125 -2.52 -20.24 -4.11
C VAL A 125 -2.58 -18.72 -4.21
N ILE A 126 -1.78 -18.05 -3.39
CA ILE A 126 -1.58 -16.59 -3.40
C ILE A 126 -0.23 -16.33 -4.06
N VAL A 127 -0.25 -15.56 -5.13
CA VAL A 127 0.92 -15.35 -6.00
C VAL A 127 1.27 -13.87 -6.04
N GLU A 128 2.40 -13.48 -5.46
CA GLU A 128 2.94 -12.13 -5.65
C GLU A 128 3.67 -12.00 -7.00
N HIS A 129 3.62 -10.81 -7.59
CA HIS A 129 4.09 -10.52 -8.95
C HIS A 129 3.39 -11.42 -9.99
N PHE A 130 2.06 -11.55 -9.85
CA PHE A 130 1.25 -12.44 -10.67
C PHE A 130 1.32 -12.14 -12.18
N ASP A 131 1.51 -10.87 -12.53
CA ASP A 131 1.70 -10.40 -13.91
C ASP A 131 2.85 -11.13 -14.63
N ILE A 132 3.89 -11.55 -13.91
CA ILE A 132 5.05 -12.25 -14.48
C ILE A 132 4.69 -13.70 -14.84
N VAL A 133 3.93 -14.41 -14.00
CA VAL A 133 3.59 -15.82 -14.24
C VAL A 133 2.32 -16.00 -15.09
N TYR A 134 1.46 -14.98 -15.14
CA TYR A 134 0.18 -15.00 -15.86
C TYR A 134 0.28 -15.53 -17.30
N PRO A 135 1.26 -15.12 -18.15
CA PRO A 135 1.39 -15.64 -19.51
C PRO A 135 1.61 -17.15 -19.61
N MET A 136 2.09 -17.81 -18.54
CA MET A 136 2.33 -19.25 -18.49
C MET A 136 1.12 -20.05 -17.98
N LEU A 137 0.19 -19.41 -17.27
CA LEU A 137 -0.94 -20.08 -16.64
C LEU A 137 -2.12 -20.31 -17.59
N ASN A 138 -2.22 -19.54 -18.68
CA ASN A 138 -3.37 -19.54 -19.61
C ASN A 138 -4.74 -19.34 -18.95
N MET A 139 -4.76 -18.81 -17.73
CA MET A 139 -5.96 -18.46 -16.98
C MET A 139 -5.67 -17.26 -16.09
N ASN A 140 -6.69 -16.48 -15.79
CA ASN A 140 -6.57 -15.36 -14.87
C ASN A 140 -6.85 -15.81 -13.43
N ALA A 141 -6.48 -14.97 -12.46
CA ALA A 141 -6.79 -15.19 -11.05
C ALA A 141 -8.30 -15.04 -10.78
N ASP A 142 -8.80 -15.69 -9.74
CA ASP A 142 -10.18 -15.49 -9.27
C ASP A 142 -10.37 -14.09 -8.65
N LEU A 143 -9.28 -13.57 -8.07
CA LEU A 143 -9.16 -12.22 -7.51
C LEU A 143 -7.77 -11.66 -7.83
N LEU A 144 -7.73 -10.45 -8.40
CA LEU A 144 -6.53 -9.65 -8.56
C LEU A 144 -6.51 -8.50 -7.55
N ILE A 145 -5.35 -8.29 -6.96
CA ILE A 145 -5.10 -7.25 -5.96
C ILE A 145 -3.86 -6.47 -6.40
N GLY A 146 -4.07 -5.24 -6.84
CA GLY A 146 -3.01 -4.27 -7.08
C GLY A 146 -2.70 -3.49 -5.80
N VAL A 147 -1.42 -3.33 -5.46
CA VAL A 147 -0.97 -2.55 -4.30
C VAL A 147 0.04 -1.49 -4.75
N GLY A 148 -0.41 -0.24 -4.80
CA GLY A 148 0.40 0.95 -5.10
C GLY A 148 0.16 2.03 -4.04
N GLU A 149 -0.14 3.25 -4.48
CA GLU A 149 -0.71 4.29 -3.61
C GLU A 149 -2.13 3.96 -3.16
N GLU A 150 -2.86 3.31 -4.05
CA GLU A 150 -4.18 2.78 -3.82
C GLU A 150 -4.11 1.24 -3.88
N ILE A 151 -5.06 0.60 -3.20
CA ILE A 151 -5.30 -0.84 -3.32
C ILE A 151 -6.46 -1.03 -4.28
N VAL A 152 -6.19 -1.75 -5.36
CA VAL A 152 -7.13 -2.00 -6.45
C VAL A 152 -7.53 -3.46 -6.41
N LEU A 153 -8.83 -3.74 -6.28
CA LEU A 153 -9.37 -5.10 -6.28
C LEU A 153 -10.26 -5.31 -7.49
N THR A 154 -10.08 -6.43 -8.17
CA THR A 154 -10.91 -6.79 -9.31
C THR A 154 -11.02 -8.31 -9.46
N ARG A 155 -12.17 -8.76 -9.98
CA ARG A 155 -12.39 -10.15 -10.37
C ARG A 155 -12.35 -10.19 -11.90
N PRO A 156 -11.23 -10.58 -12.49
CA PRO A 156 -11.05 -10.49 -13.92
C PRO A 156 -11.92 -11.49 -14.67
N ARG A 157 -12.24 -11.14 -15.92
CA ARG A 157 -12.97 -11.98 -16.88
C ARG A 157 -12.09 -12.33 -18.06
N ILE A 158 -12.63 -13.08 -19.00
CA ILE A 158 -11.98 -13.35 -20.30
C ILE A 158 -11.58 -12.07 -21.06
N PHE A 159 -12.24 -10.94 -20.78
CA PHE A 159 -11.95 -9.63 -21.37
C PHE A 159 -11.17 -8.71 -20.43
N GLY A 160 -10.60 -9.24 -19.35
CA GLY A 160 -9.86 -8.48 -18.36
C GLY A 160 -10.71 -8.00 -17.17
N PRO A 161 -10.18 -7.07 -16.36
CA PRO A 161 -8.86 -6.45 -16.55
C PRO A 161 -7.70 -7.44 -16.51
N PHE A 162 -6.66 -7.17 -17.30
CA PHE A 162 -5.48 -8.03 -17.38
C PHE A 162 -4.46 -7.66 -16.30
N PRO A 163 -3.64 -8.61 -15.78
CA PRO A 163 -2.62 -8.32 -14.77
C PRO A 163 -1.69 -7.16 -15.13
N GLU A 164 -1.32 -7.01 -16.40
CA GLU A 164 -0.47 -5.90 -16.87
C GLU A 164 -1.14 -4.52 -16.71
N GLU A 165 -2.46 -4.43 -16.86
CA GLU A 165 -3.21 -3.18 -16.65
C GLU A 165 -3.19 -2.78 -15.18
N ILE A 166 -3.33 -3.77 -14.28
CA ILE A 166 -3.21 -3.56 -12.83
C ILE A 166 -1.80 -3.12 -12.47
N TYR A 167 -0.78 -3.79 -13.03
CA TYR A 167 0.62 -3.46 -12.82
C TYR A 167 0.91 -2.00 -13.18
N LYS A 168 0.48 -1.55 -14.37
CA LYS A 168 0.66 -0.16 -14.82
C LYS A 168 0.03 0.84 -13.85
N MET A 169 -1.19 0.57 -13.37
CA MET A 169 -1.90 1.45 -12.43
C MET A 169 -1.15 1.60 -11.09
N VAL A 170 -0.68 0.49 -10.51
CA VAL A 170 -0.02 0.52 -9.20
C VAL A 170 1.42 0.98 -9.29
N TYR A 171 2.11 0.66 -10.39
CA TYR A 171 3.48 1.08 -10.63
C TYR A 171 3.59 2.60 -10.80
N THR A 172 2.68 3.22 -11.55
CA THR A 172 2.68 4.67 -11.76
C THR A 172 2.33 5.44 -10.49
N SER A 173 1.51 4.87 -9.60
CA SER A 173 1.08 5.55 -8.37
C SER A 173 2.05 5.36 -7.20
N LEU A 174 2.77 4.24 -7.11
CA LEU A 174 3.66 3.94 -5.98
C LEU A 174 4.69 5.04 -5.65
N PRO A 175 5.38 5.69 -6.61
CA PRO A 175 6.30 6.77 -6.31
C PRO A 175 5.66 7.90 -5.48
N TYR A 176 4.41 8.25 -5.75
CA TYR A 176 3.69 9.27 -4.99
C TYR A 176 3.46 8.86 -3.54
N ARG A 177 3.15 7.59 -3.29
CA ARG A 177 3.03 7.05 -1.94
C ARG A 177 4.36 7.15 -1.17
N LEU A 178 5.45 6.72 -1.79
CA LEU A 178 6.78 6.75 -1.18
C LEU A 178 7.23 8.18 -0.87
N MET A 179 7.01 9.11 -1.83
CA MET A 179 7.32 10.53 -1.65
C MET A 179 6.49 11.15 -0.53
N ALA A 180 5.17 10.92 -0.53
CA ALA A 180 4.27 11.52 0.43
C ALA A 180 4.51 11.04 1.86
N HIS A 181 4.96 9.79 2.04
CA HIS A 181 5.32 9.25 3.35
C HIS A 181 6.66 9.78 3.85
N THR A 182 7.69 9.81 3.00
CA THR A 182 8.95 10.46 3.39
C THR A 182 8.76 11.96 3.67
N ALA A 183 7.92 12.67 2.90
CA ALA A 183 7.64 14.09 3.14
C ALA A 183 6.88 14.32 4.45
N GLU A 184 5.91 13.45 4.79
CA GLU A 184 5.20 13.47 6.06
C GLU A 184 6.16 13.34 7.25
N ASP A 185 7.02 12.32 7.25
CA ASP A 185 8.00 12.09 8.33
C ASP A 185 8.98 13.26 8.50
N ILE A 186 9.40 13.89 7.39
CA ILE A 186 10.24 15.10 7.46
C ILE A 186 9.45 16.28 8.05
N CYS A 187 8.16 16.41 7.76
CA CYS A 187 7.31 17.43 8.40
C CYS A 187 7.24 17.20 9.91
N GLU A 188 6.94 15.98 10.34
CA GLU A 188 6.87 15.63 11.76
C GLU A 188 8.17 15.95 12.48
N TYR A 189 9.32 15.68 11.87
CA TYR A 189 10.61 16.00 12.47
C TYR A 189 10.76 17.49 12.86
N PHE A 190 10.19 18.40 12.07
CA PHE A 190 10.25 19.84 12.34
C PHE A 190 9.06 20.38 13.13
N MET A 191 8.04 19.56 13.39
CA MET A 191 6.87 19.95 14.17
C MET A 191 7.15 19.97 15.68
N PRO A 192 6.40 20.77 16.46
CA PRO A 192 6.47 20.71 17.92
C PRO A 192 6.09 19.32 18.45
N LYS A 193 6.83 18.81 19.44
CA LYS A 193 6.62 17.45 19.98
C LYS A 193 5.21 17.20 20.51
N ASP A 194 4.61 18.20 21.15
CA ASP A 194 3.24 18.11 21.67
C ASP A 194 2.22 17.93 20.53
N GLU A 195 2.47 18.55 19.38
CA GLU A 195 1.63 18.46 18.18
C GLU A 195 1.76 17.08 17.50
N ILE A 196 2.98 16.53 17.44
CA ILE A 196 3.20 15.16 16.93
C ILE A 196 2.48 14.13 17.80
N SER A 197 2.54 14.29 19.14
CA SER A 197 1.95 13.32 20.07
C SER A 197 0.43 13.18 19.98
N ARG A 198 -0.25 14.20 19.45
CA ARG A 198 -1.71 14.26 19.36
C ARG A 198 -2.24 14.10 17.95
N CYS A 199 -1.39 14.19 16.92
CA CYS A 199 -1.85 14.11 15.54
C CYS A 199 -2.13 12.66 15.13
N THR A 200 -3.04 12.52 14.16
CA THR A 200 -3.34 11.25 13.50
C THR A 200 -3.10 11.38 12.01
N HIS A 201 -2.65 10.31 11.38
CA HIS A 201 -2.33 10.28 9.95
C HIS A 201 -3.57 9.89 9.13
N ASP A 202 -3.80 10.61 8.05
CA ASP A 202 -4.82 10.30 7.06
C ASP A 202 -4.23 10.43 5.64
N ASP A 203 -4.87 9.77 4.68
CA ASP A 203 -4.32 9.60 3.33
C ASP A 203 -5.15 10.39 2.31
N ILE A 204 -4.46 11.13 1.43
CA ILE A 204 -5.05 11.70 0.23
C ILE A 204 -4.21 11.32 -0.98
N ARG A 205 -4.84 11.33 -2.15
CA ARG A 205 -4.10 11.07 -3.39
C ARG A 205 -2.91 12.04 -3.51
N HIS A 206 -1.75 11.57 -3.95
CA HIS A 206 -0.49 12.28 -4.12
C HIS A 206 -0.10 13.16 -2.90
N GLY A 207 -0.42 12.73 -1.68
CA GLY A 207 -0.24 13.57 -0.51
C GLY A 207 -0.52 12.86 0.81
N PHE A 208 -0.65 13.66 1.86
CA PHE A 208 -0.93 13.21 3.22
C PHE A 208 -1.70 14.26 4.00
N ILE A 209 -2.33 13.81 5.09
CA ILE A 209 -2.99 14.67 6.05
C ILE A 209 -2.47 14.34 7.45
N LEU A 210 -2.06 15.37 8.18
CA LEU A 210 -1.95 15.29 9.64
C LEU A 210 -3.18 15.96 10.25
N ALA A 211 -3.95 15.16 10.99
CA ALA A 211 -5.18 15.58 11.63
C ALA A 211 -4.96 15.82 13.13
N PHE A 212 -5.37 17.00 13.60
CA PHE A 212 -5.17 17.51 14.96
C PHE A 212 -6.52 17.63 15.68
N PRO A 213 -6.74 16.93 16.80
CA PRO A 213 -8.00 17.00 17.53
C PRO A 213 -8.13 18.31 18.33
N ASN A 214 -9.35 18.67 18.73
CA ASN A 214 -9.67 19.74 19.70
C ASN A 214 -9.36 21.18 19.26
N TYR A 215 -8.10 21.53 19.03
CA TYR A 215 -7.66 22.90 18.73
C TYR A 215 -6.65 22.93 17.56
N GLN A 216 -6.64 24.08 16.87
CA GLN A 216 -5.74 24.35 15.75
C GLN A 216 -4.30 24.51 16.24
N PRO A 217 -3.31 23.86 15.62
CA PRO A 217 -1.90 24.14 15.91
C PRO A 217 -1.52 25.59 15.59
N SER A 218 -0.49 26.10 16.26
CA SER A 218 -0.03 27.50 16.12
C SER A 218 1.32 27.66 15.41
N PHE A 219 1.86 26.61 14.79
CA PHE A 219 3.12 26.69 14.05
C PHE A 219 2.91 27.16 12.60
N ASP A 220 3.94 27.80 12.04
CA ASP A 220 3.91 28.36 10.69
C ASP A 220 4.12 27.26 9.64
N LEU A 221 3.11 27.05 8.79
CA LEU A 221 3.13 26.05 7.71
C LEU A 221 4.05 26.46 6.54
N ALA A 222 4.21 27.75 6.27
CA ALA A 222 5.16 28.22 5.27
C ALA A 222 6.61 28.05 5.75
N GLU A 223 6.87 28.30 7.03
CA GLU A 223 8.18 28.01 7.62
C GLU A 223 8.48 26.50 7.60
N LEU A 224 7.49 25.66 7.95
CA LEU A 224 7.61 24.20 7.88
C LEU A 224 7.91 23.72 6.45
N GLU A 225 7.17 24.21 5.45
CA GLU A 225 7.40 23.88 4.05
C GLU A 225 8.83 24.21 3.61
N ASN A 226 9.34 25.39 3.99
CA ASN A 226 10.71 25.80 3.68
C ASN A 226 11.76 24.87 4.29
N LYS A 227 11.58 24.48 5.56
CA LYS A 227 12.49 23.53 6.26
C LYS A 227 12.53 22.17 5.57
N VAL A 228 11.37 21.64 5.19
CA VAL A 228 11.26 20.36 4.48
C VAL A 228 11.91 20.45 3.10
N ASN A 229 11.65 21.52 2.35
CA ASN A 229 12.27 21.76 1.04
C ASN A 229 13.80 21.89 1.14
N ASP A 230 14.34 22.47 2.20
CA ASP A 230 15.78 22.52 2.42
C ASP A 230 16.39 21.14 2.71
N VAL A 231 15.66 20.24 3.38
CA VAL A 231 16.06 18.83 3.53
C VAL A 231 16.04 18.08 2.20
N ILE A 232 15.03 18.33 1.36
CA ILE A 232 14.95 17.75 0.01
C ILE A 232 16.14 18.18 -0.85
N LYS A 233 16.49 19.48 -0.84
CA LYS A 233 17.65 20.03 -1.57
C LYS A 233 19.00 19.47 -1.12
N ARG A 234 19.10 18.98 0.13
CA ARG A 234 20.33 18.38 0.67
C ARG A 234 20.56 16.94 0.22
N GLU A 235 19.62 16.32 -0.49
CA GLU A 235 19.75 14.97 -1.04
C GLU A 235 20.13 13.91 0.01
N ILE A 236 19.45 13.93 1.15
CA ILE A 236 19.77 13.08 2.29
C ILE A 236 19.35 11.62 1.99
N PRO A 237 20.19 10.62 2.25
CA PRO A 237 19.81 9.22 2.08
C PRO A 237 18.74 8.81 3.08
N VAL A 238 17.81 7.96 2.65
CA VAL A 238 16.73 7.42 3.48
C VAL A 238 16.78 5.90 3.42
N SER A 239 16.80 5.25 4.57
CA SER A 239 16.98 3.80 4.66
C SER A 239 16.20 3.23 5.84
N TYR A 240 15.68 2.01 5.66
CA TYR A 240 15.09 1.22 6.72
C TYR A 240 16.05 1.06 7.91
N TYR A 241 15.54 1.22 9.13
CA TYR A 241 16.29 0.99 10.37
C TYR A 241 15.75 -0.22 11.12
N ASP A 242 14.49 -0.17 11.54
CA ASP A 242 13.74 -1.28 12.14
C ASP A 242 12.24 -1.15 11.84
N ASP A 243 11.41 -2.03 12.39
CA ASP A 243 9.96 -2.07 12.13
C ASP A 243 9.18 -0.84 12.60
N ASN A 244 9.76 -0.01 13.46
CA ASN A 244 9.12 1.17 14.05
C ASN A 244 9.90 2.47 13.77
N HIS A 245 10.99 2.42 13.01
CA HIS A 245 11.82 3.58 12.73
C HIS A 245 12.38 3.59 11.32
N ILE A 246 12.45 4.80 10.75
CA ILE A 246 13.15 5.10 9.51
C ILE A 246 14.43 5.89 9.82
N LYS A 247 15.49 5.67 9.04
CA LYS A 247 16.72 6.47 9.11
C LYS A 247 16.75 7.48 7.95
N ILE A 248 16.83 8.77 8.28
CA ILE A 248 16.95 9.89 7.33
C ILE A 248 18.29 10.59 7.59
N GLY A 249 19.31 10.25 6.79
CA GLY A 249 20.68 10.66 7.07
C GLY A 249 21.18 10.00 8.35
N ASP A 250 21.55 10.79 9.36
CA ASP A 250 21.93 10.28 10.68
C ASP A 250 20.77 10.27 11.69
N LEU A 251 19.61 10.82 11.31
CA LEU A 251 18.43 10.87 12.16
C LEU A 251 17.69 9.53 12.13
N ILE A 252 17.28 9.05 13.32
CA ILE A 252 16.35 7.95 13.48
C ILE A 252 14.99 8.54 13.87
N HIS A 253 13.98 8.38 13.01
CA HIS A 253 12.64 8.93 13.19
C HIS A 253 11.63 7.78 13.43
N PRO A 254 10.77 7.87 14.46
CA PRO A 254 9.67 6.92 14.66
C PRO A 254 8.73 6.92 13.46
N CYS A 255 8.47 5.75 12.88
CA CYS A 255 7.67 5.60 11.68
C CYS A 255 6.89 4.28 11.72
N THR A 256 5.61 4.33 11.35
CA THR A 256 4.76 3.12 11.34
C THR A 256 4.85 2.31 10.05
N GLY A 257 5.45 2.88 9.00
CA GLY A 257 5.63 2.26 7.67
C GLY A 257 7.05 2.38 7.11
N PRO A 258 8.12 2.01 7.85
CA PRO A 258 9.51 2.31 7.51
C PRO A 258 10.04 1.67 6.21
N ARG A 259 9.23 0.83 5.56
CA ARG A 259 9.54 0.20 4.26
C ARG A 259 8.89 0.93 3.07
N THR A 260 8.05 1.92 3.34
CA THR A 260 7.33 2.73 2.34
C THR A 260 7.95 4.12 2.24
N HIS A 261 9.23 4.19 1.90
CA HIS A 261 9.94 5.46 1.71
C HIS A 261 10.71 5.48 0.39
N VAL A 262 10.94 6.68 -0.14
CA VAL A 262 11.98 6.87 -1.16
C VAL A 262 13.35 6.61 -0.54
N SER A 263 14.33 6.22 -1.35
CA SER A 263 15.70 5.94 -0.87
C SER A 263 16.55 7.20 -0.66
N ASN A 264 16.07 8.35 -1.10
CA ASN A 264 16.74 9.63 -0.93
C ASN A 264 15.73 10.78 -0.99
N THR A 265 15.93 11.84 -0.19
CA THR A 265 15.01 12.98 -0.12
C THR A 265 14.85 13.72 -1.45
N LYS A 266 15.86 13.69 -2.33
CA LYS A 266 15.78 14.30 -3.67
C LYS A 266 14.74 13.67 -4.60
N MET A 267 14.30 12.46 -4.28
CA MET A 267 13.25 11.79 -5.05
C MET A 267 11.88 12.41 -4.79
N ILE A 268 11.72 13.17 -3.69
CA ILE A 268 10.51 13.95 -3.42
C ILE A 268 10.48 15.12 -4.40
N LYS A 269 9.48 15.13 -5.28
CA LYS A 269 9.29 16.17 -6.30
C LYS A 269 8.13 17.08 -5.88
N GLU A 270 8.25 18.37 -6.18
CA GLU A 270 7.16 19.36 -6.06
C GLU A 270 6.37 19.26 -4.75
N PHE A 271 7.07 19.25 -3.61
CA PHE A 271 6.44 19.22 -2.29
C PHE A 271 5.89 20.59 -1.90
N HIS A 272 4.62 20.62 -1.50
CA HIS A 272 3.95 21.82 -1.00
C HIS A 272 2.97 21.49 0.13
N LEU A 273 2.81 22.43 1.06
CA LEU A 273 1.78 22.43 2.09
C LEU A 273 0.69 23.44 1.75
N LEU A 274 -0.54 23.16 2.18
CA LEU A 274 -1.55 24.22 2.29
C LEU A 274 -1.16 25.12 3.47
N HIS A 275 -1.01 26.43 3.24
CA HIS A 275 -0.49 27.36 4.25
C HIS A 275 -1.50 27.76 5.34
N HIS A 276 -2.63 27.06 5.43
CA HIS A 276 -3.57 27.16 6.54
C HIS A 276 -4.16 25.79 6.88
N PHE A 277 -4.65 25.64 8.10
CA PHE A 277 -5.33 24.43 8.54
C PHE A 277 -6.79 24.42 8.08
N ILE A 278 -7.25 23.29 7.54
CA ILE A 278 -8.65 23.08 7.19
C ILE A 278 -9.38 22.52 8.42
N TYR A 279 -10.55 23.07 8.76
CA TYR A 279 -11.38 22.48 9.81
C TYR A 279 -12.37 21.46 9.22
N ASP A 280 -12.18 20.19 9.57
CA ASP A 280 -13.09 19.09 9.26
C ASP A 280 -14.26 19.12 10.24
N VAL A 281 -15.39 19.65 9.78
CA VAL A 281 -16.62 19.82 10.59
C VAL A 281 -17.21 18.48 11.01
N ILE A 282 -17.05 17.43 10.21
CA ILE A 282 -17.65 16.11 10.46
C ILE A 282 -16.92 15.44 11.61
N ASN A 283 -15.59 15.39 11.53
CA ASN A 283 -14.76 14.72 12.52
C ASN A 283 -14.23 15.66 13.62
N LYS A 284 -14.58 16.96 13.56
CA LYS A 284 -14.22 18.02 14.53
C LYS A 284 -12.71 18.09 14.80
N ARG A 285 -11.94 18.18 13.72
CA ARG A 285 -10.46 18.16 13.75
C ARG A 285 -9.88 19.15 12.74
N TYR A 286 -8.67 19.62 13.00
CA TYR A 286 -7.93 20.50 12.10
C TYR A 286 -6.98 19.68 11.23
N LEU A 287 -6.90 19.96 9.95
CA LEU A 287 -6.13 19.20 8.98
C LEU A 287 -5.00 20.06 8.43
N MET A 288 -3.77 19.55 8.55
CA MET A 288 -2.64 19.99 7.73
C MET A 288 -2.59 19.10 6.49
N VAL A 289 -2.48 19.71 5.32
CA VAL A 289 -2.48 18.99 4.04
C VAL A 289 -1.16 19.22 3.32
N GLY A 290 -0.48 18.12 2.97
CA GLY A 290 0.71 18.14 2.14
C GLY A 290 0.51 17.36 0.85
N CYS A 291 1.04 17.89 -0.25
CA CYS A 291 0.98 17.27 -1.57
C CYS A 291 2.40 17.14 -2.16
N VAL A 292 2.59 16.11 -2.99
CA VAL A 292 3.83 15.83 -3.70
C VAL A 292 3.57 15.53 -5.18
N GLY A 293 4.61 15.70 -5.99
CA GLY A 293 4.64 15.39 -7.41
C GLY A 293 3.90 16.38 -8.29
N GLU A 294 3.84 16.07 -9.58
CA GLU A 294 3.32 16.97 -10.61
C GLU A 294 1.90 17.44 -10.27
N HIS A 295 1.65 18.75 -10.44
CA HIS A 295 0.37 19.41 -10.15
C HIS A 295 -0.01 19.52 -8.67
N SER A 296 0.91 19.30 -7.73
CA SER A 296 0.66 19.45 -6.29
C SER A 296 0.11 20.84 -5.91
N LEU A 297 0.61 21.91 -6.52
CA LEU A 297 0.09 23.28 -6.33
C LEU A 297 -1.34 23.46 -6.84
N GLU A 298 -1.64 22.95 -8.04
CA GLU A 298 -2.99 23.04 -8.62
C GLU A 298 -4.00 22.26 -7.76
N LYS A 299 -3.56 21.09 -7.27
CA LYS A 299 -4.33 20.29 -6.34
C LYS A 299 -4.61 21.01 -5.04
N LEU A 300 -3.61 21.62 -4.40
CA LEU A 300 -3.81 22.41 -3.20
C LEU A 300 -4.79 23.57 -3.44
N LYS A 301 -4.67 24.29 -4.55
CA LYS A 301 -5.62 25.35 -4.94
C LYS A 301 -7.06 24.83 -5.08
N SER A 302 -7.24 23.66 -5.70
CA SER A 302 -8.57 23.05 -5.80
C SER A 302 -9.14 22.66 -4.43
N LEU A 303 -8.32 22.13 -3.53
CA LEU A 303 -8.74 21.79 -2.17
C LEU A 303 -9.11 23.04 -1.35
N ASP A 304 -8.38 24.12 -1.55
CA ASP A 304 -8.65 25.42 -0.94
C ASP A 304 -10.02 25.97 -1.39
N SER A 305 -10.28 25.94 -2.70
CA SER A 305 -11.55 26.43 -3.28
C SER A 305 -12.79 25.69 -2.81
N VAL A 306 -12.66 24.40 -2.42
CA VAL A 306 -13.78 23.60 -1.90
C VAL A 306 -14.18 24.05 -0.49
N ASN A 307 -13.27 24.67 0.26
CA ASN A 307 -13.54 25.21 1.60
C ASN A 307 -13.99 26.68 1.59
N GLU A 308 -13.95 27.37 0.43
CA GLU A 308 -14.15 28.81 0.36
C GLU A 308 -15.60 29.37 0.34
N PRO A 309 -16.71 28.61 0.44
CA PRO A 309 -18.01 29.27 0.66
C PRO A 309 -18.88 28.67 1.77
N LYS A 310 -18.56 28.93 3.06
CA LYS A 310 -19.55 28.96 4.18
C LYS A 310 -19.23 29.93 5.36
N ALA A 311 -18.22 30.79 5.26
CA ALA A 311 -17.95 31.78 6.31
C ALA A 311 -18.96 32.96 6.36
N ASN A 312 -19.83 33.11 5.35
CA ASN A 312 -20.79 34.23 5.24
C ASN A 312 -22.27 33.86 5.51
N MET A 313 -22.56 32.71 6.14
CA MET A 313 -23.95 32.33 6.49
C MET A 313 -24.27 32.33 8.00
N ILE A 314 -23.44 32.98 8.81
CA ILE A 314 -23.78 33.28 10.22
C ILE A 314 -23.51 34.77 10.46
N LYS A 315 -24.48 35.60 10.09
CA LYS A 315 -24.76 36.90 10.72
C LYS A 315 -26.26 37.03 10.90
#